data_AF-A0A1H9GPY6-F1
#
_entry.id   AF-A0A1H9GPY6-F1
#
_cell.length_a   1.000
_cell.length_b   1.000
_cell.length_c   1.000
_cell.angle_alpha   90.00
_cell.angle_beta   90.00
_cell.angle_gamma   90.00
#
_symmetry.space_group_name_H-M   'P 1'
#
loop_
_entity.id
_entity.type
_entity.pdbx_description
1 polymer ?
#
loop_
_entity_poly.entity_id
_entity_poly.type
_entity_poly.pdbx_seq_one_letter_code
_entity_poly.pdbx_strand_id
1 'polypeptide(L)'
;MNTRSGDTPAIPRLDGLPQAVGATVLIHEDGEFRVYATELEMLLRWDLFQGDRHLHTGSALRVESCIVSAKGKIGFFRRPTVARLIAAGDEASPNDPS
;
A
#
# COMPACT_ATOMS: atom_id res chain seq x y z
N MET A 1 -22.97 6.61 9.60
CA MET A 1 -21.64 6.52 8.95
C MET A 1 -20.75 5.74 9.91
N ASN A 2 -20.57 4.43 9.69
CA ASN A 2 -19.78 3.58 10.58
C ASN A 2 -18.39 3.40 9.99
N THR A 3 -17.41 4.15 10.51
CA THR A 3 -15.99 3.89 10.28
C THR A 3 -15.60 2.64 11.07
N ARG A 4 -15.56 1.48 10.41
CA ARG A 4 -14.80 0.36 10.94
C ARG A 4 -13.34 0.83 11.00
N SER A 5 -12.81 1.02 12.21
CA SER A 5 -11.38 0.89 12.47
C SER A 5 -10.99 -0.54 12.16
N GLY A 6 -10.79 -0.86 10.88
CA GLY A 6 -9.87 -1.92 10.51
C GLY A 6 -8.48 -1.37 10.80
N ASP A 7 -7.69 -2.11 11.56
CA ASP A 7 -6.33 -1.74 11.93
C ASP A 7 -5.61 -1.16 10.71
N THR A 8 -5.19 0.10 10.84
CA THR A 8 -4.34 0.70 9.82
C THR A 8 -3.05 -0.12 9.83
N PRO A 9 -2.68 -0.78 8.72
CA PRO A 9 -1.51 -1.65 8.71
C PRO A 9 -0.28 -0.82 9.09
N ALA A 10 0.68 -1.44 9.77
CA ALA A 10 1.92 -0.78 10.15
C ALA A 10 2.64 -0.29 8.88
N ILE A 11 2.46 0.99 8.54
CA ILE A 11 3.09 1.58 7.37
C ILE A 11 4.60 1.60 7.60
N PRO A 12 5.40 1.00 6.69
CA PRO A 12 6.85 0.97 6.86
C PRO A 12 7.42 2.38 7.02
N ARG A 13 8.22 2.61 8.07
CA ARG A 13 9.04 3.82 8.14
C ARG A 13 10.06 3.78 7.01
N LEU A 14 10.15 4.87 6.26
CA LEU A 14 11.12 5.03 5.19
C LEU A 14 12.07 6.15 5.63
N ASP A 15 13.32 5.80 5.89
CA ASP A 15 14.33 6.77 6.30
C ASP A 15 14.56 7.80 5.20
N GLY A 16 14.71 9.06 5.59
CA GLY A 16 14.90 10.18 4.65
C GLY A 16 13.61 10.74 4.04
N LEU A 17 12.43 10.20 4.38
CA LEU A 17 11.17 10.88 4.04
C LEU A 17 10.84 12.01 5.02
N PRO A 18 10.18 13.10 4.55
CA PRO A 18 9.67 14.14 5.42
C PRO A 18 8.76 13.56 6.52
N GLN A 19 8.72 14.23 7.67
CA GLN A 19 7.89 13.78 8.78
C GLN A 19 6.40 13.76 8.41
N ALA A 20 5.69 12.79 8.97
CA ALA A 20 4.24 12.77 8.89
C ALA A 20 3.67 13.92 9.73
N VAL A 21 2.82 14.74 9.12
CA VAL A 21 2.15 15.88 9.76
C VAL A 21 0.68 15.61 10.03
N GLY A 22 0.12 14.57 9.40
CA GLY A 22 -1.28 14.18 9.54
C GLY A 22 -1.45 12.69 9.83
N ALA A 23 -2.70 12.28 10.04
CA ALA A 23 -3.07 10.89 10.22
C ALA A 23 -3.00 10.12 8.90
N THR A 24 -2.68 8.83 8.99
CA THR A 24 -2.85 7.90 7.89
C THR A 24 -4.34 7.58 7.72
N VAL A 25 -4.85 7.68 6.49
CA VAL A 25 -6.27 7.43 6.17
C VAL A 25 -6.41 6.50 4.98
N LEU A 26 -7.42 5.62 5.01
CA LEU A 26 -7.80 4.82 3.85
C LEU A 26 -8.43 5.73 2.79
N ILE A 27 -7.83 5.80 1.60
CA ILE A 27 -8.29 6.65 0.48
C ILE A 27 -8.90 5.86 -0.67
N HIS A 28 -8.62 4.55 -0.76
CA HIS A 28 -9.20 3.69 -1.79
C HIS A 28 -9.19 2.21 -1.37
N GLU A 29 -10.22 1.48 -1.79
CA GLU A 29 -10.32 0.03 -1.66
C GLU A 29 -10.84 -0.55 -2.98
N ASP A 30 -10.24 -1.67 -3.42
CA ASP A 30 -10.62 -2.40 -4.63
C ASP A 30 -10.39 -3.91 -4.44
N GLY A 31 -11.39 -4.58 -3.86
CA GLY A 31 -11.29 -5.99 -3.44
C GLY A 31 -10.28 -6.15 -2.31
N GLU A 32 -9.31 -7.06 -2.48
CA GLU A 32 -8.21 -7.28 -1.52
C GLU A 32 -7.21 -6.11 -1.44
N PHE A 33 -7.30 -5.14 -2.36
CA PHE A 33 -6.36 -4.02 -2.41
C PHE A 33 -6.85 -2.83 -1.58
N ARG A 34 -5.98 -2.31 -0.72
CA ARG A 34 -6.24 -1.11 0.09
C ARG A 34 -5.15 -0.07 -0.12
N VAL A 35 -5.54 1.18 -0.24
CA VAL A 35 -4.62 2.31 -0.40
C VAL A 35 -4.79 3.27 0.76
N TYR A 36 -3.72 3.44 1.52
CA TYR A 36 -3.66 4.41 2.60
C TYR A 36 -2.84 5.61 2.15
N ALA A 37 -3.22 6.81 2.59
CA ALA A 37 -2.42 8.00 2.41
C ALA A 37 -2.05 8.61 3.75
N THR A 38 -0.84 9.13 3.82
CA THR A 38 -0.29 9.85 4.98
C THR A 38 0.18 11.21 4.50
N GLU A 39 -0.29 12.25 5.16
CA GLU A 39 0.15 13.62 4.88
C GLU A 39 1.54 13.85 5.46
N LEU A 40 2.46 14.27 4.58
CA LEU A 40 3.78 14.77 4.92
C LEU A 40 3.83 16.28 4.67
N GLU A 41 4.85 16.97 5.19
CA GLU A 41 4.96 18.44 5.13
C GLU A 41 4.71 19.08 3.76
N MET A 42 5.07 18.41 2.66
CA MET A 42 4.97 18.96 1.30
C MET A 42 4.16 18.12 0.32
N LEU A 43 3.75 16.91 0.70
CA LEU A 43 3.12 15.93 -0.19
C LEU A 43 2.35 14.87 0.58
N LEU A 44 1.53 14.10 -0.14
CA LEU A 44 0.94 12.88 0.37
C LEU A 44 1.79 11.69 -0.05
N ARG A 45 2.21 10.89 0.93
CA ARG A 45 2.67 9.52 0.68
C ARG A 45 1.44 8.64 0.59
N TRP A 46 1.43 7.68 -0.34
CA TRP A 46 0.42 6.63 -0.37
C TRP A 46 1.07 5.26 -0.42
N ASP A 47 0.45 4.30 0.26
CA ASP A 47 0.90 2.93 0.38
C ASP A 47 -0.22 1.99 -0.07
N LEU A 48 0.12 1.09 -0.99
CA LEU A 48 -0.78 0.08 -1.53
C LEU A 48 -0.49 -1.27 -0.87
N PHE A 49 -1.55 -1.87 -0.34
CA PHE A 49 -1.54 -3.18 0.27
C PHE A 49 -2.45 -4.14 -0.50
N GLN A 50 -2.13 -5.43 -0.41
CA GLN A 50 -3.03 -6.54 -0.78
C GLN A 50 -3.17 -7.45 0.45
N GLY A 51 -4.35 -7.46 1.07
CA GLY A 51 -4.50 -7.99 2.44
C GLY A 51 -3.58 -7.22 3.39
N ASP A 52 -2.71 -7.94 4.11
CA ASP A 52 -1.72 -7.36 5.02
C ASP A 52 -0.35 -7.10 4.34
N ARG A 53 -0.19 -7.50 3.08
CA ARG A 53 1.08 -7.39 2.35
C ARG A 53 1.23 -6.00 1.74
N HIS A 54 2.29 -5.28 2.11
CA HIS A 54 2.69 -4.05 1.44
C HIS A 54 3.26 -4.35 0.05
N LEU A 55 2.75 -3.67 -0.98
CA LEU A 55 3.16 -3.89 -2.37
C LEU A 55 3.89 -2.69 -2.97
N HIS A 56 3.53 -1.47 -2.56
CA HIS A 56 4.08 -0.28 -3.18
C HIS A 56 3.92 0.97 -2.31
N THR A 57 4.90 1.86 -2.40
CA THR A 57 4.82 3.23 -1.89
C THR A 57 4.95 4.21 -3.05
N GLY A 58 4.12 5.24 -3.07
CA GLY A 58 4.25 6.37 -3.98
C GLY A 58 3.97 7.69 -3.28
N SER A 59 4.06 8.78 -4.03
CA SER A 59 3.73 10.12 -3.55
C SER A 59 2.94 10.91 -4.60
N ALA A 60 2.11 11.83 -4.14
CA ALA A 60 1.45 12.83 -4.97
C ALA A 60 1.06 14.05 -4.14
N LEU A 61 0.73 15.16 -4.81
CA LEU A 61 0.30 16.39 -4.13
C LEU A 61 -1.16 16.38 -3.68
N ARG A 62 -1.99 15.45 -4.21
CA ARG A 62 -3.43 15.40 -3.98
C ARG A 62 -3.91 13.98 -3.79
N VAL A 63 -4.97 13.79 -2.99
CA VAL A 63 -5.56 12.47 -2.73
C VAL A 63 -6.04 11.83 -4.03
N GLU A 64 -6.68 12.59 -4.91
CA GLU A 64 -7.18 12.11 -6.20
C GLU A 64 -6.04 11.57 -7.08
N SER A 65 -4.89 12.25 -7.07
CA SER A 65 -3.70 11.82 -7.79
C SER A 65 -3.10 10.54 -7.20
N CYS A 66 -3.15 10.36 -5.88
CA CYS A 66 -2.79 9.11 -5.22
C CYS A 66 -3.69 7.97 -5.71
N ILE A 67 -5.01 8.18 -5.73
CA ILE A 67 -5.99 7.17 -6.16
C ILE A 67 -5.78 6.77 -7.62
N VAL A 68 -5.62 7.73 -8.55
CA VAL A 68 -5.38 7.43 -9.97
C VAL A 68 -4.10 6.61 -10.15
N SER A 69 -3.02 7.00 -9.48
CA SER A 69 -1.74 6.28 -9.54
C SER A 69 -1.85 4.87 -8.95
N ALA A 70 -2.55 4.73 -7.82
CA ALA A 70 -2.77 3.46 -7.16
C ALA A 70 -3.62 2.51 -8.03
N LYS A 71 -4.67 2.99 -8.70
CA LYS A 71 -5.46 2.20 -9.65
C LYS A 71 -4.60 1.62 -10.77
N GLY A 72 -3.64 2.40 -11.28
CA GLY A 72 -2.67 1.91 -12.27
C GLY A 72 -1.81 0.75 -11.72
N LYS A 73 -1.35 0.85 -10.47
CA LYS A 73 -0.58 -0.22 -9.80
C LYS A 73 -1.44 -1.45 -9.50
N ILE A 74 -2.67 -1.27 -9.04
CA ILE A 74 -3.62 -2.38 -8.85
C ILE A 74 -3.82 -3.14 -10.17
N GLY A 75 -4.03 -2.43 -11.28
CA GLY A 75 -4.12 -3.04 -12.60
C GLY A 75 -2.86 -3.81 -13.03
N PHE A 76 -1.68 -3.32 -12.65
CA PHE A 76 -0.42 -4.03 -12.86
C PHE A 76 -0.32 -5.31 -12.02
N PHE A 77 -0.64 -5.25 -10.72
CA PHE A 77 -0.57 -6.40 -9.80
C PHE A 77 -1.63 -7.46 -10.08
N ARG A 78 -2.77 -7.08 -10.67
CA ARG A 78 -3.79 -8.01 -11.14
C ARG A 78 -3.39 -8.80 -12.40
N ARG A 79 -2.32 -8.43 -13.10
CA ARG A 79 -1.88 -9.17 -14.29
C ARG A 79 -1.53 -10.60 -13.88
N PRO A 80 -2.06 -11.64 -14.55
CA PRO A 80 -1.87 -13.03 -14.12
C PRO A 80 -0.40 -13.42 -13.90
N THR A 81 0.50 -12.96 -14.77
CA THR A 81 1.94 -13.20 -14.64
C THR A 81 2.52 -12.57 -13.36
N VAL A 82 2.10 -11.35 -13.02
CA VAL A 82 2.59 -10.64 -11.84
C VAL A 82 2.01 -11.27 -10.57
N ALA A 83 0.71 -11.55 -10.56
CA ALA A 83 0.04 -12.19 -9.43
C ALA A 83 0.68 -13.56 -9.09
N ARG A 84 1.06 -14.34 -10.11
CA ARG A 84 1.77 -15.61 -9.91
C ARG A 84 3.15 -15.43 -9.30
N LEU A 85 3.92 -14.42 -9.74
CA LEU A 85 5.23 -14.14 -9.17
C LEU A 85 5.13 -13.70 -7.70
N ILE A 86 4.11 -12.90 -7.38
CA ILE A 86 3.83 -12.45 -6.02
C ILE A 86 3.50 -13.65 -5.12
N ALA A 87 2.63 -14.55 -5.57
CA ALA A 87 2.27 -15.77 -4.83
C ALA A 87 3.45 -16.74 -4.67
N ALA A 88 4.24 -16.95 -5.73
CA ALA A 88 5.42 -17.82 -5.69
C ALA A 88 6.52 -17.32 -4.74
N GLY A 89 6.64 -16.00 -4.57
CA GLY A 89 7.55 -15.40 -3.60
C GLY A 89 7.17 -15.68 -2.14
N ASP A 90 5.90 -15.98 -1.85
CA ASP A 90 5.44 -16.32 -0.50
C ASP A 90 5.67 -17.80 -0.16
N GLU A 91 5.74 -18.69 -1.17
CA GLU A 91 6.02 -20.12 -0.98
C GLU A 91 7.53 -20.44 -0.84
N ALA A 92 8.41 -19.52 -1.23
CA ALA A 92 9.86 -19.74 -1.25
C ALA A 92 10.57 -19.56 0.11
N SER A 93 9.85 -19.56 1.24
CA SER A 93 10.46 -19.59 2.57
C SER A 93 10.22 -20.94 3.27
N PRO A 94 10.96 -21.99 2.91
CA PRO A 94 11.18 -23.10 3.83
C PRO A 94 12.33 -22.70 4.77
N ASN A 95 12.04 -22.62 6.06
CA ASN A 95 13.06 -22.93 7.05
C ASN A 95 13.60 -24.33 6.72
N ASP A 96 14.84 -24.40 6.26
CA ASP A 96 15.58 -25.65 6.12
C ASP A 96 16.60 -25.70 7.27
N PRO A 97 16.26 -26.30 8.42
CA PRO A 97 17.25 -26.61 9.44
C PRO A 97 17.97 -27.89 9.02
N SER A 98 19.22 -27.76 8.56
CA SER A 98 20.21 -28.83 8.65
C SER A 98 21.10 -28.61 9.87
#